data_AF-A0A106BLF4-F1
#
_entry.id   AF-A0A106BLF4-F1
#
_cell.length_a   1.000
_cell.length_b   1.000
_cell.length_c   1.000
_cell.angle_alpha   90.00
_cell.angle_beta   90.00
_cell.angle_gamma   90.00
#
_symmetry.space_group_name_H-M   'P 1'
#
loop_
_entity.id
_entity.type
_entity.pdbx_description
1 polymer ?
#
loop_
_entity_poly.entity_id
_entity_poly.type
_entity_poly.pdbx_seq_one_letter_code
_entity_poly.pdbx_strand_id
1 'polypeptide(L)'
;MLQKRFNPFQTLQGSVIVTSGDNDWTDCHRPNNGNDLPTGCLAGFRDINYPIDPADSPYFHVDRPFAGPVKPSGNRIRENVTRVDNFGAQNVHWVEVCVSPRDSSVFRVEPRIVKANVFAR
;
A
#
# COMPACT_ATOMS: atom_id res chain seq x y z
N MET A 1 -7.43 -15.30 -1.78
CA MET A 1 -7.85 -14.35 -2.83
C MET A 1 -6.84 -13.21 -3.03
N LEU A 2 -6.51 -12.45 -1.99
CA LEU A 2 -5.60 -11.28 -2.06
C LEU A 2 -4.23 -11.58 -2.69
N GLN A 3 -3.58 -12.68 -2.29
CA GLN A 3 -2.31 -13.10 -2.89
C GLN A 3 -2.38 -13.30 -4.42
N LYS A 4 -3.50 -13.84 -4.93
CA LYS A 4 -3.69 -14.06 -6.38
C LYS A 4 -3.81 -12.73 -7.14
N ARG A 5 -4.44 -11.71 -6.54
CA ARG A 5 -4.54 -10.35 -7.13
C ARG A 5 -3.23 -9.58 -7.02
N PHE A 6 -2.42 -9.89 -6.02
CA PHE A 6 -1.13 -9.28 -5.80
C PHE A 6 -0.01 -9.84 -6.72
N ASN A 7 -0.10 -11.12 -7.09
CA ASN A 7 0.92 -11.78 -7.91
C ASN A 7 1.14 -11.17 -9.31
N PRO A 8 0.13 -10.68 -10.05
CA PRO A 8 0.33 -10.01 -11.35
C PRO A 8 1.26 -8.79 -11.29
N PHE A 9 1.33 -8.06 -10.17
CA PHE A 9 2.28 -6.95 -10.05
C PHE A 9 3.75 -7.38 -10.21
N GLN A 10 4.01 -8.68 -10.11
CA GLN A 10 5.33 -9.29 -10.25
C GLN A 10 5.74 -9.54 -11.69
N THR A 11 4.80 -9.51 -12.62
CA THR A 11 5.11 -9.69 -14.04
C THR A 11 5.46 -8.35 -14.72
N LEU A 12 5.26 -7.24 -14.00
CA LEU A 12 5.60 -5.90 -14.47
C LEU A 12 7.13 -5.73 -14.45
N GLN A 13 7.70 -5.51 -15.63
CA GLN A 13 9.15 -5.34 -15.81
C GLN A 13 9.64 -3.94 -15.43
N GLY A 14 8.76 -2.93 -15.51
CA GLY A 14 9.06 -1.55 -15.13
C GLY A 14 8.88 -1.30 -13.63
N SER A 15 9.30 -0.13 -13.16
CA SER A 15 9.02 0.33 -11.80
C SER A 15 7.52 0.59 -11.63
N VAL A 16 6.96 0.14 -10.50
CA VAL A 16 5.53 0.24 -10.19
C VAL A 16 5.34 0.90 -8.83
N ILE A 17 4.42 1.85 -8.74
CA ILE A 17 3.85 2.30 -7.48
C ILE A 17 2.52 1.59 -7.26
N VAL A 18 2.30 1.10 -6.04
CA VAL A 18 1.00 0.60 -5.59
C VAL A 18 0.54 1.40 -4.38
N THR A 19 -0.69 1.91 -4.44
CA THR A 19 -1.39 2.57 -3.33
C THR A 19 -2.60 1.74 -2.97
N SER A 20 -2.66 1.31 -1.72
CA SER A 20 -3.79 0.60 -1.14
C SER A 20 -5.03 1.49 -1.03
N GLY A 21 -6.20 0.97 -1.38
CA GLY A 21 -7.51 1.64 -1.29
C GLY A 21 -8.57 0.81 -0.56
N ASP A 22 -9.76 1.38 -0.41
CA ASP A 22 -10.91 0.74 0.24
C ASP A 22 -11.39 -0.50 -0.54
N ASN A 23 -11.47 -0.40 -1.87
CA ASN A 23 -11.91 -1.49 -2.74
C ASN A 23 -10.97 -2.71 -2.78
N ASP A 24 -9.76 -2.62 -2.22
CA ASP A 24 -8.84 -3.76 -2.18
C ASP A 24 -9.27 -4.86 -1.18
N TRP A 25 -10.15 -4.53 -0.23
CA TRP A 25 -10.58 -5.46 0.82
C TRP A 25 -12.09 -5.46 1.09
N THR A 26 -12.83 -4.42 0.71
CA THR A 26 -14.28 -4.32 0.98
C THR A 26 -15.15 -5.21 0.08
N ASP A 27 -14.69 -5.49 -1.15
CA ASP A 27 -15.48 -6.16 -2.20
C ASP A 27 -15.46 -7.71 -2.14
N CYS A 28 -14.87 -8.30 -1.10
CA CYS A 28 -14.73 -9.76 -0.94
C CYS A 28 -16.04 -10.47 -0.53
N HIS A 29 -17.02 -9.71 -0.03
CA HIS A 29 -18.34 -10.22 0.36
C HIS A 29 -19.20 -10.65 -0.84
N ARG A 30 -18.86 -10.23 -2.06
CA ARG A 30 -19.64 -10.59 -3.25
C ARG A 30 -19.52 -12.10 -3.51
N PRO A 31 -20.59 -12.79 -3.92
CA PRO A 31 -20.56 -14.22 -4.18
C PRO A 31 -19.49 -14.66 -5.18
N ASN A 32 -19.22 -13.84 -6.20
CA ASN A 32 -18.18 -14.09 -7.21
C ASN A 32 -16.76 -13.74 -6.75
N ASN A 33 -16.60 -13.21 -5.54
CA ASN A 33 -15.34 -12.71 -4.99
C ASN A 33 -14.93 -13.42 -3.68
N GLY A 34 -15.51 -14.58 -3.38
CA GLY A 34 -15.13 -15.39 -2.22
C GLY A 34 -16.20 -15.48 -1.13
N ASN A 35 -17.21 -14.60 -1.15
CA ASN A 35 -18.29 -14.54 -0.16
C ASN A 35 -17.74 -14.43 1.28
N ASP A 36 -16.61 -13.74 1.43
CA ASP A 36 -15.87 -13.62 2.68
C ASP A 36 -16.42 -12.45 3.54
N LEU A 37 -16.23 -12.53 4.87
CA LEU A 37 -16.54 -11.41 5.76
C LEU A 37 -15.53 -10.27 5.52
N PRO A 38 -15.98 -9.01 5.30
CA PRO A 38 -15.09 -7.87 5.07
C PRO A 38 -14.01 -7.67 6.14
N THR A 39 -14.33 -7.99 7.40
CA THR A 39 -13.37 -7.91 8.53
C THR A 39 -12.22 -8.90 8.39
N GLY A 40 -12.48 -10.12 7.91
CA GLY A 40 -11.43 -11.10 7.62
C GLY A 40 -10.57 -10.68 6.43
N CYS A 41 -11.17 -10.06 5.43
CA CYS A 41 -10.46 -9.51 4.27
C CYS A 41 -9.57 -8.33 4.67
N LEU A 42 -10.06 -7.44 5.54
CA LEU A 42 -9.27 -6.35 6.12
C LEU A 42 -8.07 -6.89 6.90
N ALA A 43 -8.25 -7.91 7.73
CA ALA A 43 -7.16 -8.55 8.46
C ALA A 43 -6.10 -9.12 7.49
N GLY A 44 -6.52 -9.90 6.50
CA GLY A 44 -5.60 -10.46 5.49
C GLY A 44 -4.93 -9.39 4.62
N PHE A 45 -5.60 -8.27 4.38
CA PHE A 45 -5.05 -7.13 3.64
C PHE A 45 -3.98 -6.38 4.46
N ARG A 46 -4.23 -6.18 5.76
CA ARG A 46 -3.27 -5.60 6.71
C ARG A 46 -2.05 -6.48 6.88
N ASP A 47 -2.22 -7.79 7.02
CA ASP A 47 -1.09 -8.74 7.05
C ASP A 47 -0.15 -8.51 5.87
N ILE A 48 -0.70 -8.32 4.66
CA ILE A 48 0.08 -8.21 3.43
C ILE A 48 0.68 -6.82 3.24
N ASN A 49 -0.10 -5.76 3.49
CA ASN A 49 0.23 -4.39 3.07
C ASN A 49 0.55 -3.44 4.23
N TYR A 50 0.34 -3.82 5.48
CA TYR A 50 0.53 -2.94 6.65
C TYR A 50 1.18 -3.71 7.80
N PRO A 51 2.50 -3.97 7.74
CA PRO A 51 3.22 -4.57 8.86
C PRO A 51 3.33 -3.63 10.08
N ILE A 52 2.95 -2.35 9.93
CA ILE A 52 2.86 -1.34 10.99
C ILE A 52 1.38 -0.94 11.11
N ASP A 53 0.86 -0.83 12.34
CA ASP A 53 -0.53 -0.41 12.56
C ASP A 53 -0.75 1.01 11.99
N PRO A 54 -1.72 1.23 11.10
CA PRO A 54 -2.07 2.55 10.60
C PRO A 54 -2.45 3.55 11.71
N ALA A 55 -2.89 3.09 12.88
CA ALA A 55 -3.14 3.94 14.05
C ALA A 55 -1.84 4.49 14.67
N ASP A 56 -0.71 3.82 14.47
CA ASP A 56 0.59 4.19 15.05
C ASP A 56 1.45 5.04 14.10
N SER A 57 1.04 5.21 12.84
CA SER A 57 1.78 6.04 11.89
C SER A 57 1.05 7.32 11.47
N PRO A 58 1.46 8.49 12.01
CA PRO A 58 0.98 9.77 11.51
C PRO A 58 1.56 10.16 10.13
N TYR A 59 2.42 9.31 9.53
CA TYR A 59 3.16 9.62 8.32
C TYR A 59 2.83 8.68 7.17
N PHE A 60 3.01 9.19 5.94
CA PHE A 60 3.03 8.37 4.73
C PHE A 60 4.19 7.37 4.78
N HIS A 61 4.01 6.20 4.15
CA HIS A 61 5.07 5.18 4.05
C HIS A 61 5.45 4.95 2.60
N VAL A 62 6.74 4.71 2.37
CA VAL A 62 7.28 4.33 1.06
C VAL A 62 8.21 3.14 1.25
N ASP A 63 7.78 1.96 0.80
CA ASP A 63 8.58 0.74 0.88
C ASP A 63 9.16 0.42 -0.49
N ARG A 64 10.49 0.50 -0.63
CA ARG A 64 11.24 0.13 -1.83
C ARG A 64 12.60 -0.49 -1.46
N PRO A 65 12.87 -1.76 -1.84
CA PRO A 65 11.93 -2.69 -2.48
C PRO A 65 10.85 -3.12 -1.49
N PHE A 66 9.61 -3.26 -1.95
CA PHE A 66 8.54 -3.73 -1.08
C PHE A 66 8.79 -5.18 -0.64
N ALA A 67 8.78 -5.44 0.67
CA ALA A 67 8.87 -6.79 1.22
C ALA A 67 7.54 -7.14 1.90
N GLY A 68 6.82 -8.10 1.33
CA GLY A 68 5.52 -8.54 1.84
C GLY A 68 5.51 -10.03 2.21
N PRO A 69 4.64 -10.47 3.12
CA PRO A 69 4.52 -11.87 3.49
C PRO A 69 3.95 -12.71 2.34
N VAL A 70 4.37 -13.97 2.31
CA VAL A 70 3.88 -15.00 1.40
C VAL A 70 3.37 -16.16 2.26
N LYS A 71 2.07 -16.50 2.14
CA LYS A 71 1.49 -17.65 2.84
C LYS A 71 1.90 -18.97 2.15
N PRO A 72 2.15 -20.07 2.90
CA PRO A 72 1.92 -20.24 4.34
C PRO A 72 3.06 -19.73 5.26
N SER A 73 4.25 -19.42 4.74
CA SER A 73 5.33 -18.79 5.52
C SER A 73 6.39 -18.13 4.64
N GLY A 74 6.98 -17.05 5.14
CA GLY A 74 8.10 -16.31 4.53
C GLY A 74 7.74 -14.91 4.06
N ASN A 75 8.77 -14.12 3.73
CA ASN A 75 8.65 -12.81 3.08
C ASN A 75 9.29 -12.89 1.69
N ARG A 76 8.71 -12.17 0.71
CA ARG A 76 9.29 -12.04 -0.62
C ARG A 76 9.56 -10.58 -0.93
N ILE A 77 10.83 -10.28 -1.23
CA ILE A 77 11.27 -8.97 -1.71
C ILE A 77 10.77 -8.75 -3.14
N ARG A 78 10.32 -7.53 -3.42
CA ARG A 78 9.75 -7.08 -4.68
C ARG A 78 10.57 -5.92 -5.21
N GLU A 79 11.60 -6.22 -5.99
CA GLU A 79 12.61 -5.23 -6.41
C GLU A 79 12.02 -4.06 -7.23
N ASN A 80 10.96 -4.33 -8.01
CA ASN A 80 10.33 -3.33 -8.89
C ASN A 80 9.11 -2.63 -8.29
N VAL A 81 8.67 -3.02 -7.09
CA VAL A 81 7.45 -2.48 -6.48
C VAL A 81 7.81 -1.51 -5.38
N THR A 82 7.26 -0.31 -5.49
CA THR A 82 7.26 0.71 -4.44
C THR A 82 5.84 0.78 -3.86
N ARG A 83 5.67 0.38 -2.59
CA ARG A 83 4.38 0.61 -1.90
C ARG A 83 4.37 2.05 -1.40
N VAL A 84 3.29 2.77 -1.66
CA VAL A 84 3.06 4.10 -1.09
C VAL A 84 1.77 4.08 -0.30
N ASP A 85 1.87 4.24 1.01
CA ASP A 85 0.72 4.44 1.88
C ASP A 85 0.56 5.93 2.14
N ASN A 86 -0.61 6.47 1.79
CA ASN A 86 -0.90 7.88 2.02
C ASN A 86 -1.16 8.14 3.52
N PHE A 87 -1.22 9.41 3.90
CA PHE A 87 -1.55 9.81 5.26
C PHE A 87 -2.89 9.22 5.72
N GLY A 88 -2.91 8.78 6.99
CA GLY A 88 -4.11 8.26 7.63
C GLY A 88 -5.16 9.34 7.92
N ALA A 89 -6.38 8.92 8.27
CA ALA A 89 -7.55 9.78 8.45
C ALA A 89 -7.35 10.95 9.45
N GLN A 90 -6.42 10.82 10.39
CA GLN A 90 -6.11 11.87 11.36
C GLN A 90 -5.27 13.02 10.77
N ASN A 91 -4.56 12.79 9.67
CA ASN A 91 -3.65 13.77 9.06
C ASN A 91 -4.03 13.96 7.59
N VAL A 92 -4.92 14.89 7.29
CA VAL A 92 -5.36 15.16 5.91
C VAL A 92 -4.27 15.95 5.17
N HIS A 93 -3.27 15.23 4.69
CA HIS A 93 -2.19 15.72 3.83
C HIS A 93 -2.15 14.90 2.54
N TRP A 94 -1.16 15.12 1.71
CA TRP A 94 -1.01 14.38 0.46
C TRP A 94 0.45 14.13 0.12
N VAL A 95 0.68 13.14 -0.75
CA VAL A 95 1.99 12.82 -1.30
C VAL A 95 2.05 13.26 -2.76
N GLU A 96 3.14 13.94 -3.12
CA GLU A 96 3.48 14.24 -4.50
C GLU A 96 4.38 13.13 -5.03
N VAL A 97 4.08 12.64 -6.24
CA VAL A 97 4.89 11.64 -6.93
C VAL A 97 5.47 12.27 -8.20
N CYS A 98 6.78 12.48 -8.19
CA CYS A 98 7.53 12.93 -9.34
C CYS A 98 8.04 11.72 -10.13
N VAL A 99 7.75 11.69 -11.44
CA VAL A 99 8.16 10.60 -12.35
C VAL A 99 9.28 11.08 -13.25
N SER A 100 10.44 10.42 -13.17
CA SER A 100 11.60 10.70 -14.02
C SER A 100 12.14 9.40 -14.61
N PRO A 101 11.78 9.05 -15.86
CA PRO A 101 12.25 7.81 -16.49
C PRO A 101 13.77 7.73 -16.70
N ARG A 102 14.47 8.86 -16.58
CA ARG A 102 15.94 8.95 -16.70
C ARG A 102 16.66 8.73 -15.36
N ASP A 103 15.93 8.72 -14.25
CA ASP A 103 16.45 8.48 -12.92
C ASP A 103 16.33 6.99 -12.59
N SER A 104 17.36 6.38 -11.98
CA SER A 104 17.35 4.96 -11.60
C SER A 104 16.32 4.64 -10.50
N SER A 105 15.87 5.66 -9.76
CA SER A 105 14.78 5.54 -8.79
C SER A 105 13.41 5.57 -9.44
N VAL A 106 13.27 6.15 -10.65
CA VAL A 106 12.05 6.42 -11.44
C VAL A 106 11.02 7.30 -10.72
N PHE A 107 10.74 7.02 -9.45
CA PHE A 107 9.78 7.70 -8.61
C PHE A 107 10.45 8.38 -7.43
N ARG A 108 10.11 9.64 -7.25
CA ARG A 108 10.39 10.39 -6.01
C ARG A 108 9.07 10.73 -5.36
N VAL A 109 8.90 10.32 -4.10
CA VAL A 109 7.67 10.50 -3.33
C VAL A 109 7.96 11.49 -2.21
N GLU A 110 7.22 12.59 -2.18
CA GLU A 110 7.43 13.66 -1.21
C GLU A 110 6.13 14.01 -0.47
N PRO A 111 6.17 14.23 0.85
CA PRO A 111 5.00 14.71 1.57
C PRO A 111 4.72 16.17 1.22
N ARG A 112 3.44 16.52 1.25
CA ARG A 112 2.96 17.88 1.08
C ARG A 112 2.01 18.19 2.22
N ILE A 113 2.54 18.95 3.19
CA ILE A 113 1.84 19.29 4.42
C ILE A 113 0.90 20.46 4.17
N VAL A 114 -0.40 20.21 4.38
CA VAL A 114 -1.42 21.26 4.34
C VAL A 114 -1.41 21.94 5.71
N LYS A 115 -0.82 23.14 5.79
CA LYS A 115 -0.67 23.89 7.05
C LYS A 115 -1.97 24.05 7.83
N ALA A 116 -3.10 24.25 7.14
CA ALA A 116 -4.42 24.39 7.75
C ALA A 116 -4.93 23.12 8.45
N ASN A 117 -4.35 21.95 8.13
CA ASN A 117 -4.72 20.65 8.69
C ASN A 117 -3.72 20.18 9.76
N VAL A 118 -2.80 21.05 10.19
CA VAL A 118 -1.86 20.76 11.27
C VAL A 118 -2.52 21.18 12.58
N PHE A 119 -2.98 20.20 13.36
CA PHE A 119 -3.57 20.42 14.67
C PHE A 119 -2.50 20.22 15.75
N ALA A 120 -2.48 21.09 16.77
CA ALA A 120 -1.66 20.86 17.96
C ALA A 120 -2.16 19.57 18.64
N ARG A 121 -1.23 18.67 18.94
CA ARG A 121 -1.49 17.46 19.72
C ARG A 121 -1.62 17.77 21.20
#